data_AF-A0A6T6LJI4-F1
#
_entry.id   AF-A0A6T6LJI4-F1
#
_cell.length_a   1.000
_cell.length_b   1.000
_cell.length_c   1.000
_cell.angle_alpha   90.00
_cell.angle_beta   90.00
_cell.angle_gamma   90.00
#
_symmetry.space_group_name_H-M   'P 1'
#
loop_
_entity.id
_entity.type
_entity.pdbx_description
1 polymer ?
#
loop_
_entity_poly.entity_id
_entity_poly.type
_entity_poly.pdbx_seq_one_letter_code
_entity_poly.pdbx_strand_id
1 'polypeptide(L)'
;MADKSCEAVVESMAEVKVNGEGSLEASGNGTKKKEKRKKPAKKERDSMKGNSAKVTRTGIEASKAKDFGSWFQEVITKAELIDYYDIRGCYVLRPRSFAIWDAIKDMLDKRIKGLGVENCYFPLFVSSDRLKKEQNHVEGFEAEVAWVTKSGKKELADPIAVRPTSETIMYPAFSKWIRSFRDLPLRINQWSNVVRWEMTHCTPFIRSREFLWQEGHSAFATREEAAGEVLEILDIYKSVYEDLLAVPVIRGTKTESEKFAGALYTTTVEGFVPATGRAIQGATSHCLGQNFAEMFDIK
;
A
#
# COMPACT_ATOMS: atom_id res chain seq x y z
N MET A 1 -12.21 -43.58 -18.62
CA MET A 1 -11.90 -42.70 -19.76
C MET A 1 -11.55 -41.35 -19.17
N ALA A 2 -10.26 -41.14 -18.91
CA ALA A 2 -9.71 -39.89 -18.41
C ALA A 2 -9.26 -39.07 -19.63
N ASP A 3 -9.58 -37.78 -19.60
CA ASP A 3 -9.48 -36.86 -20.73
C ASP A 3 -8.01 -36.44 -20.96
N LYS A 4 -7.56 -36.59 -22.20
CA LYS A 4 -6.17 -36.49 -22.67
C LYS A 4 -5.87 -35.10 -23.22
N SER A 5 -6.01 -34.05 -22.40
CA SER A 5 -5.74 -32.67 -22.85
C SER A 5 -4.72 -31.89 -22.01
N CYS A 6 -4.16 -32.49 -20.95
CA CYS A 6 -3.15 -31.83 -20.10
C CYS A 6 -1.68 -32.22 -20.37
N GLU A 7 -1.39 -33.22 -21.23
CA GLU A 7 -0.02 -33.70 -21.44
C GLU A 7 0.73 -33.05 -22.63
N ALA A 8 0.11 -32.16 -23.40
CA ALA A 8 0.72 -31.62 -24.63
C ALA A 8 1.41 -30.24 -24.48
N VAL A 9 1.53 -29.68 -23.27
CA VAL A 9 2.08 -28.32 -23.08
C VAL A 9 3.40 -28.29 -22.30
N VAL A 10 3.94 -29.45 -21.91
CA VAL A 10 5.16 -29.53 -21.08
C VAL A 10 6.44 -29.79 -21.90
N GLU A 11 6.37 -29.90 -23.23
CA GLU A 11 7.49 -30.44 -24.03
C GLU A 11 8.17 -29.48 -25.02
N SER A 12 8.12 -28.15 -24.84
CA SER A 12 8.76 -27.23 -25.80
C SER A 12 9.63 -26.10 -25.23
N MET A 13 10.22 -26.25 -24.05
CA MET A 13 11.21 -25.29 -23.53
C MET A 13 12.41 -26.00 -22.90
N ALA A 14 13.25 -26.57 -23.76
CA ALA A 14 14.63 -26.92 -23.43
C ALA A 14 15.54 -26.43 -24.56
N GLU A 15 16.74 -25.97 -24.17
CA GLU A 15 17.86 -25.50 -25.01
C GLU A 15 17.95 -24.00 -25.32
N VAL A 16 18.57 -23.26 -24.40
CA VAL A 16 19.58 -22.25 -24.78
C VAL A 16 20.84 -22.52 -23.96
N LYS A 17 21.88 -22.95 -24.65
CA LYS A 17 23.21 -23.29 -24.11
C LYS A 17 24.00 -22.02 -23.77
N VAL A 18 24.64 -22.06 -22.61
CA VAL A 18 25.70 -21.15 -22.16
C VAL A 18 27.04 -21.62 -22.73
N ASN A 19 27.79 -20.72 -23.35
CA ASN A 19 29.24 -20.78 -23.62
C ASN A 19 29.73 -19.33 -23.51
N GLY A 20 30.86 -18.94 -22.93
CA GLY A 20 32.02 -19.61 -22.36
C GLY A 20 33.00 -18.50 -21.92
N GLU A 21 33.94 -18.87 -21.07
CA GLU A 21 34.85 -18.03 -20.29
C GLU A 21 35.84 -17.16 -21.09
N GLY A 22 36.41 -16.15 -20.42
CA GLY A 22 37.55 -15.38 -20.92
C GLY A 22 38.04 -14.31 -19.94
N SER A 23 38.84 -14.70 -18.94
CA SER A 23 39.66 -13.82 -18.11
C SER A 23 40.94 -13.39 -18.86
N LEU A 24 41.42 -12.15 -18.66
CA LEU A 24 42.81 -11.80 -18.32
C LEU A 24 43.08 -10.26 -18.40
N GLU A 25 43.51 -9.73 -17.25
CA GLU A 25 44.65 -8.84 -16.96
C GLU A 25 45.02 -7.58 -17.76
N ALA A 26 45.56 -6.64 -16.98
CA ALA A 26 45.99 -5.29 -17.32
C ALA A 26 47.40 -5.21 -17.92
N SER A 27 47.65 -4.21 -18.78
CA SER A 27 48.92 -3.45 -18.78
C SER A 27 48.84 -2.14 -19.58
N GLY A 28 49.51 -1.10 -19.06
CA GLY A 28 50.53 -0.39 -19.84
C GLY A 28 50.16 0.77 -20.79
N ASN A 29 50.04 1.97 -20.20
CA ASN A 29 50.69 3.25 -20.58
C ASN A 29 50.78 3.69 -22.07
N GLY A 30 50.16 4.84 -22.40
CA GLY A 30 50.37 5.55 -23.67
C GLY A 30 49.82 6.98 -23.66
N THR A 31 50.69 7.96 -23.47
CA THR A 31 50.42 9.40 -23.52
C THR A 31 50.15 9.89 -24.96
N LYS A 32 49.13 10.75 -25.19
CA LYS A 32 49.27 12.08 -25.84
C LYS A 32 47.95 12.81 -26.14
N LYS A 33 48.00 14.11 -25.83
CA LYS A 33 47.38 15.31 -26.46
C LYS A 33 45.87 15.57 -26.32
N LYS A 34 45.59 16.57 -25.48
CA LYS A 34 44.39 17.43 -25.51
C LYS A 34 44.35 18.29 -26.78
N GLU A 35 43.31 18.14 -27.58
CA GLU A 35 42.90 19.14 -28.57
C GLU A 35 41.61 19.83 -28.13
N LYS A 36 41.67 21.16 -28.02
CA LYS A 36 40.54 22.06 -27.77
C LYS A 36 39.64 22.08 -29.01
N ARG A 37 38.37 21.69 -28.90
CA ARG A 37 37.34 22.00 -29.90
C ARG A 37 36.36 23.06 -29.40
N LYS A 38 36.14 24.02 -30.31
CA LYS A 38 35.45 25.32 -30.17
C LYS A 38 33.95 25.16 -29.89
N LYS A 39 33.39 26.06 -29.07
CA LYS A 39 31.95 26.31 -28.91
C LYS A 39 31.36 26.85 -30.22
N PRO A 40 30.21 26.34 -30.72
CA PRO A 40 29.46 27.03 -31.76
C PRO A 40 28.53 28.11 -31.18
N ALA A 41 28.28 29.11 -32.03
CA ALA A 41 27.78 30.43 -31.72
C ALA A 41 26.29 30.51 -31.33
N LYS A 42 25.97 31.59 -30.61
CA LYS A 42 24.61 32.07 -30.30
C LYS A 42 23.81 32.26 -31.60
N LYS A 43 22.67 31.59 -31.72
CA LYS A 43 21.59 31.98 -32.65
C LYS A 43 20.70 33.02 -31.95
N GLU A 44 20.50 34.14 -32.64
CA GLU A 44 19.58 35.21 -32.31
C GLU A 44 18.15 34.67 -32.14
N ARG A 45 17.46 35.13 -31.09
CA ARG A 45 16.03 34.88 -30.89
C ARG A 45 15.28 36.01 -31.57
N ASP A 46 14.64 35.68 -32.69
CA ASP A 46 13.64 36.52 -33.33
C ASP A 46 12.45 36.73 -32.37
N SER A 47 12.12 37.99 -32.15
CA SER A 47 11.00 38.42 -31.33
C SER A 47 9.71 38.38 -32.15
N MET A 48 8.92 37.32 -32.00
CA MET A 48 7.51 37.33 -32.41
C MET A 48 6.61 37.59 -31.19
N LYS A 49 6.22 38.85 -31.04
CA LYS A 49 5.05 39.27 -30.24
C LYS A 49 3.79 38.79 -30.97
N GLY A 50 3.36 37.57 -30.66
CA GLY A 50 2.04 37.04 -31.00
C GLY A 50 1.13 37.08 -29.78
N ASN A 51 0.01 37.79 -29.91
CA ASN A 51 -0.99 38.06 -28.89
C ASN A 51 -1.54 36.76 -28.27
N SER A 52 -1.04 36.34 -27.10
CA SER A 52 -1.61 35.21 -26.37
C SER A 52 -2.81 35.69 -25.56
N ALA A 53 -4.00 35.61 -26.17
CA ALA A 53 -5.21 35.50 -25.38
C ALA A 53 -4.97 34.39 -24.35
N LYS A 54 -5.07 34.70 -23.05
CA LYS A 54 -5.03 33.71 -21.96
C LYS A 54 -6.22 32.77 -22.18
N VAL A 55 -6.03 31.73 -22.98
CA VAL A 55 -6.95 30.61 -23.06
C VAL A 55 -6.92 29.97 -21.68
N THR A 56 -7.96 30.20 -20.90
CA THR A 56 -8.19 29.52 -19.63
C THR A 56 -8.40 28.04 -19.98
N ARG A 57 -7.32 27.25 -19.90
CA ARG A 57 -7.32 25.80 -20.14
C ARG A 57 -8.00 25.08 -18.97
N THR A 58 -9.32 25.15 -18.93
CA THR A 58 -10.15 24.61 -17.83
C THR A 58 -10.49 23.14 -18.01
N GLY A 59 -10.49 22.61 -19.23
CA GLY A 59 -10.78 21.20 -19.53
C GLY A 59 -9.59 20.26 -19.34
N ILE A 60 -9.84 18.95 -19.42
CA ILE A 60 -8.81 17.92 -19.45
C ILE A 60 -8.23 17.82 -20.88
N GLU A 61 -6.92 17.94 -21.03
CA GLU A 61 -6.22 17.90 -22.32
C GLU A 61 -5.74 16.48 -22.65
N ALA A 62 -5.15 15.78 -21.67
CA ALA A 62 -4.68 14.42 -21.86
C ALA A 62 -5.82 13.41 -22.09
N SER A 63 -5.60 12.47 -23.01
CA SER A 63 -6.56 11.40 -23.31
C SER A 63 -6.33 10.19 -22.40
N LYS A 64 -7.38 9.75 -21.69
CA LYS A 64 -7.35 8.55 -20.83
C LYS A 64 -6.77 7.31 -21.52
N ALA A 65 -7.06 7.13 -22.81
CA ALA A 65 -6.65 5.94 -23.57
C ALA A 65 -5.22 6.03 -24.11
N LYS A 66 -4.67 7.24 -24.31
CA LYS A 66 -3.33 7.43 -24.92
C LYS A 66 -2.27 7.80 -23.89
N ASP A 67 -2.64 8.57 -22.88
CA ASP A 67 -1.76 9.04 -21.82
C ASP A 67 -2.52 9.05 -20.49
N PHE A 68 -2.64 7.86 -19.89
CA PHE A 68 -3.36 7.67 -18.63
C PHE A 68 -2.72 8.45 -17.48
N GLY A 69 -1.39 8.56 -17.45
CA GLY A 69 -0.66 9.23 -16.37
C GLY A 69 -1.00 10.71 -16.30
N SER A 70 -0.85 11.42 -17.44
CA SER A 70 -1.20 12.84 -17.51
C SER A 70 -2.70 13.05 -17.34
N TRP A 71 -3.54 12.17 -17.91
CA TRP A 71 -4.99 12.24 -17.74
C TRP A 71 -5.40 12.15 -16.26
N PHE A 72 -4.84 11.18 -15.52
CA PHE A 72 -5.16 10.99 -14.11
C PHE A 72 -4.72 12.20 -13.28
N GLN A 73 -3.51 12.71 -13.51
CA GLN A 73 -2.99 13.90 -12.84
C GLN A 73 -3.86 15.14 -13.11
N GLU A 74 -4.25 15.36 -14.37
CA GLU A 74 -5.12 16.48 -14.73
C GLU A 74 -6.49 16.37 -14.07
N VAL A 75 -7.09 15.18 -14.06
CA VAL A 75 -8.41 14.97 -13.44
C VAL A 75 -8.38 15.27 -11.96
N ILE A 76 -7.46 14.69 -11.20
CA ILE A 76 -7.44 14.84 -9.74
C ILE A 76 -7.07 16.26 -9.28
N THR A 77 -6.29 16.99 -10.08
CA THR A 77 -5.91 18.39 -9.76
C THR A 77 -6.98 19.38 -10.22
N LYS A 78 -7.44 19.30 -11.47
CA LYS A 78 -8.45 20.22 -12.02
C LYS A 78 -9.83 20.01 -11.41
N ALA A 79 -10.14 18.81 -10.92
CA ALA A 79 -11.35 18.54 -10.15
C ALA A 79 -11.24 18.94 -8.67
N GLU A 80 -10.09 19.50 -8.24
CA GLU A 80 -9.84 19.95 -6.87
C GLU A 80 -9.95 18.81 -5.84
N LEU A 81 -9.48 17.61 -6.20
CA LEU A 81 -9.46 16.45 -5.31
C LEU A 81 -8.19 16.45 -4.46
N ILE A 82 -7.04 16.81 -5.02
CA ILE A 82 -5.77 16.86 -4.29
C ILE A 82 -4.96 18.11 -4.60
N ASP A 83 -4.06 18.46 -3.68
CA ASP A 83 -2.88 19.27 -3.98
C ASP A 83 -1.61 18.44 -3.74
N TYR A 84 -0.60 18.64 -4.60
CA TYR A 84 0.71 18.04 -4.40
C TYR A 84 1.43 18.72 -3.25
N TYR A 85 1.97 17.92 -2.33
CA TYR A 85 2.77 18.40 -1.22
C TYR A 85 4.26 18.44 -1.60
N ASP A 86 5.06 19.19 -0.85
CA ASP A 86 6.50 19.32 -1.07
C ASP A 86 7.27 18.03 -0.72
N ILE A 87 6.70 17.17 0.13
CA ILE A 87 7.19 15.82 0.38
C ILE A 87 6.62 14.86 -0.67
N ARG A 88 7.51 14.28 -1.49
CA ARG A 88 7.14 13.26 -2.49
C ARG A 88 6.39 12.11 -1.84
N GLY A 89 5.24 11.76 -2.43
CA GLY A 89 4.39 10.66 -1.97
C GLY A 89 3.39 11.07 -0.89
N CYS A 90 3.39 12.33 -0.45
CA CYS A 90 2.38 12.94 0.39
C CYS A 90 1.51 13.89 -0.45
N TYR A 91 0.21 13.91 -0.17
CA TYR A 91 -0.76 14.68 -0.92
C TYR A 91 -1.77 15.30 0.03
N VAL A 92 -2.19 16.54 -0.23
CA VAL A 92 -3.27 17.18 0.53
C VAL A 92 -4.59 16.68 -0.03
N LEU A 93 -5.41 16.06 0.81
CA LEU A 93 -6.79 15.67 0.45
C LEU A 93 -7.71 16.88 0.62
N ARG A 94 -8.15 17.45 -0.50
CA ARG A 94 -9.04 18.63 -0.50
C ARG A 94 -10.47 18.21 -0.10
N PRO A 95 -11.34 19.17 0.29
CA PRO A 95 -12.69 18.85 0.78
C PRO A 95 -13.51 17.93 -0.13
N ARG A 96 -13.34 18.03 -1.45
CA ARG A 96 -14.07 17.19 -2.40
C ARG A 96 -13.66 15.72 -2.36
N SER A 97 -12.37 15.41 -2.22
CA SER A 97 -11.92 14.03 -2.06
C SER A 97 -12.16 13.52 -0.65
N PHE A 98 -12.01 14.39 0.36
CA PHE A 98 -12.30 14.04 1.74
C PHE A 98 -13.78 13.73 1.97
N ALA A 99 -14.70 14.40 1.26
CA ALA A 99 -16.13 14.06 1.30
C ALA A 99 -16.43 12.64 0.78
N ILE A 100 -15.64 12.14 -0.19
CA ILE A 100 -15.75 10.74 -0.65
C ILE A 100 -15.28 9.80 0.47
N TRP A 101 -14.17 10.16 1.14
CA TRP A 101 -13.68 9.42 2.29
C TRP A 101 -14.69 9.39 3.44
N ASP A 102 -15.35 10.51 3.76
CA ASP A 102 -16.40 10.56 4.78
C ASP A 102 -17.58 9.64 4.42
N ALA A 103 -18.01 9.61 3.15
CA ALA A 103 -19.08 8.69 2.71
C ALA A 103 -18.67 7.20 2.85
N ILE A 104 -17.44 6.86 2.49
CA ILE A 104 -16.89 5.51 2.68
C ILE A 104 -16.86 5.17 4.17
N LYS A 105 -16.33 6.08 4.98
CA LYS A 105 -16.22 5.94 6.43
C LYS A 105 -17.59 5.72 7.07
N ASP A 106 -18.57 6.56 6.78
CA ASP A 106 -19.90 6.47 7.37
C ASP A 106 -20.60 5.15 7.04
N MET A 107 -20.50 4.68 5.78
CA MET A 107 -21.06 3.40 5.38
C MET A 107 -20.36 2.24 6.08
N LEU A 108 -19.02 2.22 6.08
CA LEU A 108 -18.24 1.15 6.66
C LEU A 108 -18.43 1.08 8.17
N ASP A 109 -18.34 2.23 8.84
CA ASP A 109 -18.48 2.40 10.29
C ASP A 109 -19.86 1.92 10.78
N LYS A 110 -20.92 2.27 10.05
CA LYS A 110 -22.28 1.78 10.33
C LYS A 110 -22.36 0.26 10.24
N ARG A 111 -21.75 -0.35 9.21
CA ARG A 111 -21.79 -1.80 8.99
C ARG A 111 -21.00 -2.57 10.05
N ILE A 112 -19.77 -2.16 10.35
CA ILE A 112 -18.95 -2.83 11.37
C ILE A 112 -19.52 -2.68 12.78
N LYS A 113 -20.14 -1.54 13.10
CA LYS A 113 -20.88 -1.38 14.37
C LYS A 113 -22.08 -2.32 14.48
N GLY A 114 -22.69 -2.65 13.35
CA GLY A 114 -23.72 -3.70 13.28
C GLY A 114 -23.23 -5.09 13.71
N LEU A 115 -21.92 -5.35 13.62
CA LEU A 115 -21.26 -6.58 14.07
C LEU A 115 -20.79 -6.52 15.53
N GLY A 116 -21.05 -5.40 16.22
CA GLY A 116 -20.54 -5.14 17.57
C GLY A 116 -19.07 -4.73 17.61
N VAL A 117 -18.50 -4.24 16.50
CA VAL A 117 -17.15 -3.66 16.49
C VAL A 117 -17.17 -2.28 17.13
N GLU A 118 -16.24 -2.02 18.04
CA GLU A 118 -16.11 -0.74 18.75
C GLU A 118 -14.94 0.08 18.23
N ASN A 119 -15.14 1.39 18.03
CA ASN A 119 -14.06 2.27 17.62
C ASN A 119 -13.16 2.62 18.81
N CYS A 120 -11.86 2.64 18.55
CA CYS A 120 -10.81 3.03 19.49
C CYS A 120 -9.73 3.85 18.78
N TYR A 121 -8.69 4.23 19.51
CA TYR A 121 -7.51 4.87 18.94
C TYR A 121 -6.25 4.46 19.71
N PHE A 122 -5.32 3.82 19.01
CA PHE A 122 -3.99 3.53 19.53
C PHE A 122 -2.97 4.58 19.08
N PRO A 123 -1.89 4.80 19.85
CA PRO A 123 -0.85 5.76 19.53
C PRO A 123 -0.20 5.53 18.15
N LEU A 124 0.24 6.62 17.52
CA LEU A 124 0.97 6.59 16.24
C LEU A 124 2.37 5.97 16.37
N PHE A 125 3.01 6.14 17.53
CA PHE A 125 4.41 5.77 17.72
C PHE A 125 4.57 4.36 18.28
N VAL A 126 5.52 3.62 17.72
CA VAL A 126 5.91 2.27 18.14
C VAL A 126 7.33 2.31 18.69
N SER A 127 7.58 1.65 19.83
CA SER A 127 8.95 1.51 20.33
C SER A 127 9.75 0.56 19.45
N SER A 128 11.05 0.83 19.29
CA SER A 128 11.95 -0.02 18.49
C SER A 128 11.95 -1.49 18.94
N ASP A 129 11.90 -1.74 20.25
CA ASP A 129 11.86 -3.09 20.82
C ASP A 129 10.61 -3.88 20.41
N ARG A 130 9.46 -3.21 20.25
CA ARG A 130 8.21 -3.88 19.86
C ARG A 130 8.24 -4.30 18.40
N LEU A 131 8.75 -3.45 17.50
CA LEU A 131 8.92 -3.80 16.10
C LEU A 131 9.92 -4.94 15.88
N LYS A 132 11.03 -4.94 16.62
CA LYS A 132 12.03 -6.02 16.55
C LYS A 132 11.44 -7.38 16.94
N LYS A 133 10.51 -7.42 17.90
CA LYS A 133 9.83 -8.68 18.26
C LYS A 133 9.05 -9.27 17.08
N GLU A 134 8.34 -8.43 16.33
CA GLU A 134 7.59 -8.83 15.13
C GLU A 134 8.49 -9.28 13.99
N GLN A 135 9.56 -8.52 13.72
CA GLN A 135 10.52 -8.88 12.68
C GLN A 135 11.17 -10.26 12.90
N ASN A 136 11.38 -10.65 14.16
CA ASN A 136 11.94 -11.96 14.51
C ASN A 136 10.96 -13.13 14.31
N HIS A 137 9.66 -12.88 14.20
CA HIS A 137 8.62 -13.90 14.08
C HIS A 137 7.92 -13.90 12.71
N VAL A 138 8.08 -12.82 11.94
CA VAL A 138 7.45 -12.64 10.63
C VAL A 138 8.54 -12.48 9.56
N GLU A 139 8.89 -13.59 8.91
CA GLU A 139 9.82 -13.59 7.78
C GLU A 139 9.29 -12.70 6.65
N GLY A 140 10.13 -11.78 6.14
CA GLY A 140 9.76 -10.87 5.04
C GLY A 140 9.19 -9.51 5.46
N PHE A 141 9.21 -9.16 6.75
CA PHE A 141 8.92 -7.79 7.20
C PHE A 141 10.09 -6.85 6.82
N GLU A 142 10.17 -6.47 5.54
CA GLU A 142 11.08 -5.42 5.07
C GLU A 142 10.49 -4.04 5.44
N ALA A 143 11.12 -3.41 6.43
CA ALA A 143 10.60 -2.24 7.11
C ALA A 143 10.64 -0.99 6.21
N GLU A 144 9.55 -0.72 5.49
CA GLU A 144 9.20 0.62 5.00
C GLU A 144 8.81 1.56 6.17
N VAL A 145 9.60 1.55 7.24
CA VAL A 145 9.29 2.20 8.51
C VAL A 145 10.01 3.53 8.60
N ALA A 146 9.24 4.59 8.88
CA ALA A 146 9.80 5.91 9.19
C ALA A 146 10.19 5.97 10.68
N TRP A 147 11.42 6.39 10.95
CA TRP A 147 11.96 6.52 12.31
C TRP A 147 12.05 7.98 12.75
N VAL A 148 11.64 8.24 13.99
CA VAL A 148 11.91 9.47 14.72
C VAL A 148 13.09 9.22 15.65
N THR A 149 14.19 9.92 15.40
CA THR A 149 15.44 9.79 16.17
C THR A 149 15.78 11.05 16.96
N LYS A 150 15.12 12.18 16.70
CA LYS A 150 15.39 13.47 17.34
C LYS A 150 14.12 14.16 17.80
N SER A 151 14.21 14.89 18.91
CA SER A 151 13.23 15.87 19.35
C SER A 151 13.86 17.25 19.38
N GLY A 152 13.44 18.13 18.46
CA GLY A 152 14.12 19.39 18.20
C GLY A 152 15.57 19.17 17.77
N LYS A 153 16.53 19.54 18.63
CA LYS A 153 17.97 19.34 18.41
C LYS A 153 18.57 18.18 19.23
N LYS A 154 17.79 17.54 20.10
CA LYS A 154 18.27 16.50 21.01
C LYS A 154 18.01 15.12 20.40
N GLU A 155 19.04 14.29 20.32
CA GLU A 155 18.89 12.88 19.97
C GLU A 155 18.06 12.16 21.04
N LEU A 156 17.17 11.28 20.60
CA LEU A 156 16.45 10.37 21.48
C LEU A 156 17.39 9.25 21.92
N ALA A 157 17.27 8.83 23.17
CA ALA A 157 18.02 7.67 23.67
C ALA A 157 17.64 6.40 22.89
N ASP A 158 16.34 6.23 22.67
CA ASP A 158 15.77 5.13 21.89
C ASP A 158 14.97 5.69 20.70
N PRO A 159 15.29 5.29 19.46
CA PRO A 159 14.47 5.61 18.30
C PRO A 159 13.05 5.05 18.44
N ILE A 160 12.07 5.83 17.99
CA ILE A 160 10.66 5.41 17.91
C ILE A 160 10.23 5.42 16.44
N ALA A 161 9.41 4.46 16.05
CA ALA A 161 8.89 4.35 14.70
C ALA A 161 7.51 4.97 14.58
N VAL A 162 7.17 5.46 13.39
CA VAL A 162 5.79 5.76 13.00
C VAL A 162 5.14 4.48 12.52
N ARG A 163 3.92 4.16 12.96
CA ARG A 163 3.27 2.88 12.65
C ARG A 163 3.15 2.66 11.12
N PRO A 164 3.59 1.49 10.61
CA PRO A 164 3.21 0.99 9.28
C PRO A 164 1.90 0.16 9.32
N THR A 165 1.57 -0.31 10.52
CA THR A 165 0.40 -1.10 10.96
C THR A 165 0.41 -1.19 12.50
N SER A 166 -0.68 -1.57 13.17
CA SER A 166 -0.81 -1.43 14.63
C SER A 166 -0.71 -2.72 15.46
N GLU A 167 -0.45 -3.89 14.88
CA GLU A 167 -0.38 -5.19 15.57
C GLU A 167 0.55 -5.14 16.79
N THR A 168 1.77 -4.65 16.62
CA THR A 168 2.76 -4.49 17.72
C THR A 168 2.39 -3.44 18.77
N ILE A 169 1.42 -2.58 18.48
CA ILE A 169 0.88 -1.59 19.42
C ILE A 169 -0.30 -2.19 20.19
N MET A 170 -1.23 -2.83 19.48
CA MET A 170 -2.53 -3.30 19.95
C MET A 170 -2.44 -4.60 20.74
N TYR A 171 -1.71 -5.60 20.25
CA TYR A 171 -1.73 -6.95 20.82
C TYR A 171 -1.14 -7.06 22.23
N PRO A 172 -0.12 -6.27 22.63
CA PRO A 172 0.27 -6.16 24.03
C PRO A 172 -0.83 -5.61 24.95
N ALA A 173 -1.79 -4.84 24.43
CA ALA A 173 -2.97 -4.41 25.17
C ALA A 173 -4.02 -5.53 25.23
N PHE A 174 -4.22 -6.27 24.13
CA PHE A 174 -5.16 -7.40 24.08
C PHE A 174 -4.82 -8.46 25.12
N SER A 175 -3.54 -8.81 25.26
CA SER A 175 -3.05 -9.75 26.30
C SER A 175 -3.37 -9.29 27.74
N LYS A 176 -3.55 -7.99 27.96
CA LYS A 176 -3.96 -7.44 29.27
C LYS A 176 -5.46 -7.42 29.46
N TRP A 177 -6.21 -7.19 28.39
CA TRP A 177 -7.67 -7.05 28.40
C TRP A 177 -8.38 -8.40 28.40
N ILE A 178 -7.85 -9.37 27.66
CA ILE A 178 -8.39 -10.73 27.57
C ILE A 178 -7.77 -11.55 28.69
N ARG A 179 -8.59 -11.91 29.68
CA ARG A 179 -8.20 -12.71 30.85
C ARG A 179 -9.04 -13.97 31.01
N SER A 180 -10.20 -14.02 30.36
CA SER A 180 -11.13 -15.14 30.39
C SER A 180 -11.87 -15.23 29.06
N PHE A 181 -12.47 -16.40 28.79
CA PHE A 181 -13.37 -16.60 27.65
C PHE A 181 -14.54 -15.59 27.59
N ARG A 182 -14.88 -14.96 28.72
CA ARG A 182 -15.93 -13.92 28.82
C ARG A 182 -15.55 -12.59 28.20
N ASP A 183 -14.25 -12.34 28.02
CA ASP A 183 -13.73 -11.13 27.38
C ASP A 183 -13.70 -11.27 25.85
N LEU A 184 -14.09 -12.45 25.33
CA LEU A 184 -14.18 -12.77 23.92
C LEU A 184 -15.66 -12.82 23.46
N PRO A 185 -15.95 -12.43 22.21
CA PRO A 185 -15.02 -11.86 21.24
C PRO A 185 -14.67 -10.40 21.56
N LEU A 186 -13.40 -10.04 21.42
CA LEU A 186 -12.96 -8.65 21.41
C LEU A 186 -12.97 -8.17 19.96
N ARG A 187 -13.65 -7.06 19.67
CA ARG A 187 -13.73 -6.48 18.33
C ARG A 187 -13.50 -4.99 18.36
N ILE A 188 -12.37 -4.54 17.84
CA ILE A 188 -12.08 -3.11 17.82
C ILE A 188 -11.61 -2.65 16.44
N ASN A 189 -11.90 -1.39 16.15
CA ASN A 189 -11.52 -0.72 14.92
C ASN A 189 -10.87 0.63 15.24
N GLN A 190 -9.96 1.10 14.40
CA GLN A 190 -9.51 2.48 14.44
C GLN A 190 -9.46 3.10 13.05
N TRP A 191 -9.93 4.35 12.97
CA TRP A 191 -9.79 5.20 11.79
C TRP A 191 -8.57 6.08 11.99
N SER A 192 -7.58 5.98 11.11
CA SER A 192 -6.30 6.61 11.38
C SER A 192 -5.44 6.82 10.13
N ASN A 193 -4.36 7.58 10.26
CA ASN A 193 -3.32 7.66 9.25
C ASN A 193 -2.21 6.62 9.50
N VAL A 194 -1.58 6.20 8.41
CA VAL A 194 -0.44 5.29 8.41
C VAL A 194 0.67 5.80 7.52
N VAL A 195 1.91 5.50 7.91
CA VAL A 195 3.09 5.84 7.14
C VAL A 195 3.83 4.58 6.72
N ARG A 196 3.94 4.38 5.41
CA ARG A 196 4.81 3.38 4.78
C ARG A 196 5.75 4.12 3.85
N TRP A 197 7.05 4.08 4.14
CA TRP A 197 8.06 4.85 3.41
C TRP A 197 8.44 4.21 2.07
N GLU A 198 7.44 4.09 1.22
CA GLU A 198 7.52 3.50 -0.10
C GLU A 198 8.64 4.12 -0.95
N MET A 199 9.51 3.24 -1.47
CA MET A 199 10.67 3.61 -2.28
C MET A 199 10.34 3.65 -3.78
N THR A 200 9.24 3.03 -4.19
CA THR A 200 8.82 2.97 -5.59
C THR A 200 7.94 4.18 -6.00
N HIS A 201 7.29 4.10 -7.16
CA HIS A 201 6.52 5.19 -7.72
C HIS A 201 5.19 5.41 -6.98
N CYS A 202 5.09 6.53 -6.25
CA CYS A 202 3.85 6.95 -5.61
C CYS A 202 2.84 7.51 -6.62
N THR A 203 1.58 7.10 -6.49
CA THR A 203 0.44 7.57 -7.29
C THR A 203 -0.66 8.03 -6.33
N PRO A 204 -1.18 9.27 -6.43
CA PRO A 204 -2.21 9.77 -5.51
C PRO A 204 -3.39 8.81 -5.36
N PHE A 205 -3.90 8.65 -4.13
CA PHE A 205 -4.92 7.68 -3.70
C PHE A 205 -4.53 6.20 -3.79
N ILE A 206 -3.82 5.81 -4.85
CA ILE A 206 -3.51 4.42 -5.19
C ILE A 206 -2.32 3.88 -4.38
N ARG A 207 -1.26 4.70 -4.23
CA ARG A 207 -0.03 4.35 -3.50
C ARG A 207 0.65 5.62 -3.01
N SER A 208 0.43 5.99 -1.75
CA SER A 208 1.05 7.14 -1.08
C SER A 208 1.87 6.69 0.13
N ARG A 209 2.78 7.56 0.59
CA ARG A 209 3.59 7.29 1.77
C ARG A 209 2.83 7.47 3.06
N GLU A 210 1.95 8.47 3.09
CA GLU A 210 0.94 8.65 4.12
C GLU A 210 -0.43 8.43 3.51
N PHE A 211 -1.28 7.64 4.17
CA PHE A 211 -2.66 7.43 3.75
C PHE A 211 -3.57 7.26 4.95
N LEU A 212 -4.86 7.53 4.73
CA LEU A 212 -5.93 7.28 5.70
C LEU A 212 -6.48 5.88 5.48
N TRP A 213 -6.79 5.19 6.56
CA TRP A 213 -7.39 3.86 6.50
C TRP A 213 -8.28 3.57 7.71
N GLN A 214 -8.95 2.42 7.67
CA GLN A 214 -9.40 1.71 8.86
C GLN A 214 -8.54 0.44 9.05
N GLU A 215 -8.29 0.08 10.30
CA GLU A 215 -7.77 -1.24 10.65
C GLU A 215 -8.62 -1.83 11.78
N GLY A 216 -9.22 -2.98 11.49
CA GLY A 216 -10.05 -3.75 12.42
C GLY A 216 -9.28 -4.94 12.95
N HIS A 217 -9.27 -5.12 14.26
CA HIS A 217 -8.59 -6.22 14.94
C HIS A 217 -9.57 -6.90 15.89
N SER A 218 -9.71 -8.21 15.73
CA SER A 218 -10.61 -9.01 16.53
C SER A 218 -9.92 -10.26 17.08
N ALA A 219 -10.36 -10.68 18.26
CA ALA A 219 -9.89 -11.90 18.93
C ALA A 219 -11.11 -12.74 19.30
N PHE A 220 -11.03 -14.05 19.03
CA PHE A 220 -12.14 -14.99 19.16
C PHE A 220 -11.74 -16.21 19.99
N ALA A 221 -12.74 -16.86 20.59
CA ALA A 221 -12.53 -18.12 21.30
C ALA A 221 -12.35 -19.29 20.33
N THR A 222 -13.01 -19.26 19.17
CA THR A 222 -12.96 -20.33 18.18
C THR A 222 -12.52 -19.85 16.80
N ARG A 223 -11.94 -20.76 16.01
CA ARG A 223 -11.49 -20.48 14.65
C ARG A 223 -12.67 -20.22 13.71
N GLU A 224 -13.79 -20.89 13.96
CA GLU A 224 -15.01 -20.82 13.15
C GLU A 224 -15.62 -19.42 13.23
N GLU A 225 -15.68 -18.82 14.43
CA GLU A 225 -16.14 -17.44 14.61
C GLU A 225 -15.23 -16.45 13.88
N ALA A 226 -13.90 -16.60 14.03
CA ALA A 226 -12.93 -15.76 13.35
C ALA A 226 -13.03 -15.87 11.83
N ALA A 227 -13.20 -17.09 11.30
CA ALA A 227 -13.35 -17.32 9.86
C ALA A 227 -14.67 -16.74 9.33
N GLY A 228 -15.74 -16.79 10.11
CA GLY A 228 -17.02 -16.15 9.80
C GLY A 228 -16.86 -14.64 9.64
N GLU A 229 -16.25 -13.97 10.61
CA GLU A 229 -16.05 -12.51 10.55
C GLU A 229 -15.12 -12.10 9.41
N VAL A 230 -14.08 -12.89 9.08
CA VAL A 230 -13.19 -12.58 7.96
C VAL A 230 -13.96 -12.44 6.64
N LEU A 231 -14.90 -13.35 6.38
CA LEU A 231 -15.72 -13.31 5.16
C LEU A 231 -16.81 -12.23 5.23
N GLU A 232 -17.40 -11.99 6.41
CA GLU A 232 -18.39 -10.93 6.60
C GLU A 232 -17.80 -9.54 6.35
N ILE A 233 -16.60 -9.28 6.88
CA ILE A 233 -15.85 -8.05 6.62
C ILE A 233 -15.46 -7.94 5.13
N LEU A 234 -15.07 -9.05 4.49
CA LEU A 234 -14.76 -9.05 3.05
C LEU A 234 -15.99 -8.67 2.20
N ASP A 235 -17.16 -9.14 2.58
CA ASP A 235 -18.42 -8.79 1.91
C ASP A 235 -18.83 -7.34 2.16
N ILE A 236 -18.54 -6.81 3.35
CA ILE A 236 -18.69 -5.38 3.63
C ILE A 236 -17.75 -4.57 2.72
N TYR A 237 -16.48 -4.94 2.56
CA TYR A 237 -15.57 -4.27 1.62
C TYR A 237 -16.07 -4.34 0.18
N LYS A 238 -16.52 -5.52 -0.27
CA LYS A 238 -17.15 -5.66 -1.59
C LYS A 238 -18.33 -4.69 -1.75
N SER A 239 -19.20 -4.57 -0.76
CA SER A 239 -20.35 -3.65 -0.80
C SER A 239 -19.93 -2.17 -0.87
N VAL A 240 -18.84 -1.78 -0.21
CA VAL A 240 -18.30 -0.41 -0.35
C VAL A 240 -17.88 -0.15 -1.80
N TYR A 241 -17.19 -1.10 -2.43
CA TYR A 241 -16.79 -0.96 -3.82
C TYR A 241 -17.99 -1.00 -4.78
N GLU A 242 -18.87 -1.99 -4.66
CA GLU A 242 -19.95 -2.23 -5.63
C GLU A 242 -21.16 -1.32 -5.43
N ASP A 243 -21.63 -1.15 -4.20
CA ASP A 243 -22.86 -0.42 -3.91
C ASP A 243 -22.63 1.09 -3.79
N LEU A 244 -21.52 1.50 -3.15
CA LEU A 244 -21.22 2.92 -2.92
C LEU A 244 -20.36 3.52 -4.04
N LEU A 245 -19.29 2.85 -4.43
CA LEU A 245 -18.35 3.38 -5.43
C LEU A 245 -18.68 2.95 -6.87
N ALA A 246 -19.63 2.04 -7.06
CA ALA A 246 -20.00 1.47 -8.36
C ALA A 246 -18.81 0.85 -9.12
N VAL A 247 -17.89 0.21 -8.39
CA VAL A 247 -16.70 -0.46 -8.91
C VAL A 247 -16.85 -1.98 -8.67
N PRO A 248 -16.93 -2.80 -9.72
CA PRO A 248 -16.99 -4.25 -9.56
C PRO A 248 -15.65 -4.78 -9.04
N VAL A 249 -15.71 -5.73 -8.10
CA VAL A 249 -14.53 -6.38 -7.53
C VAL A 249 -14.68 -7.89 -7.45
N ILE A 250 -13.54 -8.59 -7.56
CA ILE A 250 -13.47 -10.05 -7.48
C ILE A 250 -12.99 -10.42 -6.08
N ARG A 251 -13.81 -11.19 -5.34
CA ARG A 251 -13.38 -11.81 -4.08
C ARG A 251 -12.40 -12.95 -4.38
N GLY A 252 -11.37 -13.09 -3.56
CA GLY A 252 -10.43 -14.19 -3.67
C GLY A 252 -9.63 -14.42 -2.40
N THR A 253 -8.82 -15.47 -2.45
CA THR A 253 -7.82 -15.79 -1.43
C THR A 253 -6.44 -15.61 -2.04
N LYS A 254 -5.54 -14.91 -1.34
CA LYS A 254 -4.15 -14.76 -1.81
C LYS A 254 -3.44 -16.11 -1.81
N THR A 255 -2.46 -16.25 -2.71
CA THR A 255 -1.55 -17.40 -2.70
C THR A 255 -0.67 -17.36 -1.45
N GLU A 256 -0.02 -18.47 -1.13
CA GLU A 256 0.92 -18.54 0.01
C GLU A 256 2.04 -17.50 -0.09
N SER A 257 2.49 -17.15 -1.29
CA SER A 257 3.54 -16.14 -1.51
C SER A 257 3.06 -14.70 -1.33
N GLU A 258 1.74 -14.43 -1.45
CA GLU A 258 1.15 -13.08 -1.46
C GLU A 258 0.25 -12.83 -0.23
N LYS A 259 0.06 -13.82 0.64
CA LYS A 259 -0.69 -13.64 1.87
C LYS A 259 0.08 -12.76 2.85
N PHE A 260 -0.63 -12.10 3.76
CA PHE A 260 0.02 -11.32 4.82
C PHE A 260 0.96 -12.21 5.63
N ALA A 261 2.17 -11.71 5.85
CA ALA A 261 3.17 -12.42 6.62
C ALA A 261 2.68 -12.56 8.07
N GLY A 262 2.60 -13.79 8.56
CA GLY A 262 1.98 -14.11 9.86
C GLY A 262 0.48 -14.43 9.81
N ALA A 263 -0.20 -14.31 8.67
CA ALA A 263 -1.59 -14.79 8.54
C ALA A 263 -1.65 -16.30 8.24
N LEU A 264 -2.69 -16.96 8.76
CA LEU A 264 -3.05 -18.32 8.34
C LEU A 264 -3.49 -18.30 6.88
N TYR A 265 -4.42 -17.40 6.53
CA TYR A 265 -4.80 -17.09 5.16
C TYR A 265 -5.23 -15.63 5.03
N THR A 266 -5.17 -15.10 3.80
CA THR A 266 -5.58 -13.73 3.48
C THR A 266 -6.63 -13.75 2.39
N THR A 267 -7.77 -13.11 2.66
CA THR A 267 -8.80 -12.85 1.65
C THR A 267 -8.70 -11.42 1.15
N THR A 268 -9.17 -11.18 -0.07
CA THR A 268 -8.98 -9.92 -0.80
C THR A 268 -10.14 -9.63 -1.73
N VAL A 269 -10.39 -8.34 -1.99
CA VAL A 269 -11.20 -7.88 -3.12
C VAL A 269 -10.27 -7.24 -4.15
N GLU A 270 -10.27 -7.76 -5.38
CA GLU A 270 -9.40 -7.32 -6.47
C GLU A 270 -10.20 -6.50 -7.49
N GLY A 271 -9.71 -5.29 -7.79
CA GLY A 271 -10.20 -4.45 -8.87
C GLY A 271 -9.31 -4.56 -10.11
N PHE A 272 -9.83 -4.10 -11.25
CA PHE A 272 -9.09 -4.03 -12.51
C PHE A 272 -9.29 -2.65 -13.16
N VAL A 273 -8.21 -2.06 -13.66
CA VAL A 273 -8.23 -0.78 -14.36
C VAL A 273 -8.00 -1.02 -15.86
N PRO A 274 -9.07 -1.04 -16.69
CA PRO A 274 -8.94 -1.41 -18.11
C PRO A 274 -8.01 -0.49 -18.90
N ALA A 275 -7.98 0.80 -18.56
CA ALA A 275 -7.16 1.78 -19.25
C ALA A 275 -5.64 1.55 -19.09
N THR A 276 -5.22 0.83 -18.04
CA THR A 276 -3.82 0.47 -17.81
C THR A 276 -3.55 -1.02 -17.98
N GLY A 277 -4.60 -1.85 -18.05
CA GLY A 277 -4.48 -3.31 -18.08
C GLY A 277 -3.97 -3.90 -16.75
N ARG A 278 -4.08 -3.17 -15.64
CA ARG A 278 -3.52 -3.57 -14.34
C ARG A 278 -4.60 -3.88 -13.32
N ALA A 279 -4.41 -4.99 -12.60
CA ALA A 279 -5.17 -5.28 -11.39
C ALA A 279 -4.65 -4.47 -10.20
N ILE A 280 -5.51 -4.27 -9.21
CA ILE A 280 -5.19 -3.61 -7.95
C ILE A 280 -6.04 -4.17 -6.83
N GLN A 281 -5.41 -4.50 -5.71
CA GLN A 281 -6.10 -4.88 -4.49
C GLN A 281 -6.85 -3.69 -3.89
N GLY A 282 -8.13 -3.87 -3.61
CA GLY A 282 -8.98 -2.84 -3.01
C GLY A 282 -9.05 -2.91 -1.48
N ALA A 283 -9.11 -4.11 -0.91
CA ALA A 283 -9.09 -4.31 0.54
C ALA A 283 -8.68 -5.74 0.90
N THR A 284 -8.31 -5.96 2.17
CA THR A 284 -7.93 -7.26 2.72
C THR A 284 -8.68 -7.60 4.00
N SER A 285 -8.93 -8.89 4.20
CA SER A 285 -9.42 -9.44 5.47
C SER A 285 -8.63 -10.71 5.79
N HIS A 286 -7.95 -10.71 6.93
CA HIS A 286 -6.95 -11.72 7.29
C HIS A 286 -7.47 -12.61 8.40
N CYS A 287 -7.33 -13.93 8.25
CA CYS A 287 -7.39 -14.83 9.39
C CYS A 287 -5.97 -15.04 9.91
N LEU A 288 -5.68 -14.49 11.08
CA LEU A 288 -4.34 -14.54 11.68
C LEU A 288 -4.04 -15.89 12.37
N GLY A 289 -5.07 -16.73 12.56
CA GLY A 289 -4.94 -17.95 13.36
C GLY A 289 -4.50 -17.63 14.78
N GLN A 290 -3.58 -18.44 15.32
CA GLN A 290 -3.01 -18.24 16.66
C GLN A 290 -1.61 -17.58 16.63
N ASN A 291 -1.04 -17.31 15.45
CA ASN A 291 0.33 -16.84 15.30
C ASN A 291 0.64 -15.60 16.18
N PHE A 292 -0.19 -14.56 16.07
CA PHE A 292 -0.04 -13.34 16.86
C PHE A 292 -0.47 -13.52 18.33
N ALA A 293 -1.45 -14.38 18.60
CA ALA A 293 -1.90 -14.66 19.96
C ALA A 293 -0.79 -15.34 20.77
N GLU A 294 -0.11 -16.33 20.19
CA GLU A 294 1.05 -17.00 20.79
C GLU A 294 2.22 -16.04 20.97
N MET A 295 2.50 -15.22 19.95
CA MET A 295 3.60 -14.24 19.98
C MET A 295 3.42 -13.18 21.09
N PHE A 296 2.19 -12.72 21.33
CA PHE A 296 1.89 -11.65 22.29
C PHE A 296 1.28 -12.15 23.60
N ASP A 297 1.24 -13.46 23.83
CA ASP A 297 0.68 -14.09 25.03
C ASP A 297 -0.78 -13.68 25.29
N ILE A 298 -1.62 -13.74 24.25
CA ILE A 298 -3.07 -13.55 24.33
C ILE A 298 -3.70 -14.94 24.58
N LYS A 299 -4.24 -15.15 25.78
CA LYS A 299 -4.71 -16.46 26.29
C LYS A 299 -6.13 -16.41 26.84
#